data_AF-A0A834ZM82-F1
#
_entry.id   AF-A0A834ZM82-F1
#
_cell.length_a   1.000
_cell.length_b   1.000
_cell.length_c   1.000
_cell.angle_alpha   90.00
_cell.angle_beta   90.00
_cell.angle_gamma   90.00
#
_symmetry.space_group_name_H-M   'P 1'
#
loop_
_entity.id
_entity.type
_entity.pdbx_description
1 polymer ?
#
loop_
_entity_poly.entity_id
_entity_poly.type
_entity_poly.pdbx_seq_one_letter_code
_entity_poly.pdbx_strand_id
1 'polypeptide(L)'
;MPMQKPNVERIEELKKEVNRMLSFASNEPMKEIYLIDTLQRLGIAYHFQKEIGQALQRMYDDQPNNIDDNLYAVSLRFRLLRQQGYNVSADVFSKFKDEMGSFKANLTNNLQGILSLYEASHLSVRGEDILDEALAFTTTHLKAVMNHLTSCLATQVEHALEQPLHKRVHRLETRHYISVYQEEETRNDTLLELAKLDFNQLQLLHQREIQELSRWWKDIDFATKLPFARDRLVECYFWGIGVYFEPQYAPCRILIAKLMSIVSIIDDIYDVYGAPEELQLFTNAIQGCDNGARDQLPEYMKVCFLELKNVFNETEEEMIGEEKFYRFNYLKQEMKALVKAYRAEAQWFNTGCVPKLEEYLQISLITSVYPLITVIEYMGMGEIATKEAFEWATSLPKIIRSSSMIDRLMDDIKSYKFEQKRGHVASSVQCYMKEYEVSEEEACKELQKMVEGAWKDINNECLMPTPVPFPLLMPIVNHARIIEVIYLYGDGYTESSGRTKENIASLLIDPFVI
;
A
#
# COMPACT_ATOMS: atom_id res chain seq x y z
N MET A 1 17.93 -24.64 7.34
CA MET A 1 19.31 -24.10 7.41
C MET A 1 19.61 -23.71 8.84
N PRO A 2 20.83 -23.93 9.36
CA PRO A 2 21.19 -23.46 10.69
C PRO A 2 21.14 -21.92 10.71
N MET A 3 20.37 -21.35 11.63
CA MET A 3 20.22 -19.90 11.80
C MET A 3 21.61 -19.27 12.06
N GLN A 4 22.07 -18.41 11.16
CA GLN A 4 23.22 -17.54 11.43
C GLN A 4 22.89 -16.70 12.68
N LYS A 5 23.84 -16.62 13.62
CA LYS A 5 23.71 -15.72 14.77
C LYS A 5 23.43 -14.29 14.26
N PRO A 6 22.53 -13.52 14.91
CA PRO A 6 22.25 -12.15 14.50
C PRO A 6 23.54 -11.33 14.45
N ASN A 7 23.86 -10.76 13.29
CA ASN A 7 25.06 -9.94 13.07
C ASN A 7 24.86 -8.50 13.61
N VAL A 8 24.28 -8.39 14.81
CA VAL A 8 23.78 -7.12 15.37
C VAL A 8 24.92 -6.13 15.56
N GLU A 9 26.07 -6.57 16.07
CA GLU A 9 27.25 -5.72 16.24
C GLU A 9 27.71 -5.15 14.90
N ARG A 10 27.77 -5.99 13.85
CA ARG A 10 28.15 -5.56 12.49
C ARG A 10 27.16 -4.56 11.90
N ILE A 11 25.85 -4.79 12.07
CA ILE A 11 24.80 -3.86 11.63
C ILE A 11 24.98 -2.50 12.31
N GLU A 12 25.24 -2.46 13.61
CA GLU A 12 25.45 -1.19 14.34
C GLU A 12 26.75 -0.48 13.93
N GLU A 13 27.81 -1.21 13.58
CA GLU A 13 29.02 -0.64 12.98
C GLU A 13 28.75 0.00 11.62
N LEU A 14 28.07 -0.74 10.73
CA LEU A 14 27.72 -0.27 9.40
C LEU A 14 26.81 0.96 9.47
N LYS A 15 25.82 1.00 10.37
CA LYS A 15 24.97 2.18 10.60
C LYS A 15 25.79 3.42 10.97
N LYS A 16 26.81 3.29 11.82
CA LYS A 16 27.70 4.41 12.18
C LYS A 16 28.48 4.90 10.96
N GLU A 17 28.91 3.99 10.09
CA GLU A 17 29.59 4.35 8.86
C GLU A 17 28.68 5.11 7.89
N VAL A 18 27.45 4.63 7.68
CA VAL A 18 26.45 5.30 6.84
C VAL A 18 26.10 6.69 7.38
N ASN A 19 26.01 6.86 8.71
CA ASN A 19 25.84 8.19 9.31
C ASN A 19 26.98 9.16 8.99
N ARG A 20 28.23 8.66 8.92
CA ARG A 20 29.36 9.47 8.46
C ARG A 20 29.21 9.82 6.98
N MET A 21 28.78 8.87 6.14
CA MET A 21 28.53 9.13 4.72
C MET A 21 27.48 10.22 4.50
N LEU A 22 26.36 10.18 5.23
CA LEU A 22 25.32 11.23 5.22
C LEU A 22 25.90 12.59 5.61
N SER A 23 26.70 12.61 6.68
CA SER A 23 27.36 13.84 7.15
C SER A 23 28.31 14.43 6.10
N PHE A 24 29.11 13.59 5.43
CA PHE A 24 30.02 14.04 4.37
C PHE A 24 29.26 14.52 3.11
N ALA A 25 28.23 13.78 2.71
CA ALA A 25 27.42 14.09 1.54
C ALA A 25 26.67 15.42 1.67
N SER A 26 26.39 15.89 2.89
CA SER A 26 25.69 17.16 3.17
C SER A 26 26.32 18.42 2.59
N ASN A 27 27.57 18.34 2.13
CA ASN A 27 28.29 19.44 1.45
C ASN A 27 28.20 19.37 -0.08
N GLU A 28 27.62 18.30 -0.64
CA GLU A 28 27.56 18.01 -2.07
C GLU A 28 26.14 17.60 -2.47
N PRO A 29 25.27 18.54 -2.89
CA PRO A 29 23.83 18.29 -3.06
C PRO A 29 23.50 17.09 -3.96
N MET A 30 24.26 16.90 -5.04
CA MET A 30 24.10 15.74 -5.94
C MET A 30 24.36 14.41 -5.24
N LYS A 31 25.41 14.32 -4.41
CA LYS A 31 25.74 13.11 -3.67
C LYS A 31 24.75 12.87 -2.54
N GLU A 32 24.28 13.92 -1.89
CA GLU A 32 23.29 13.84 -0.82
C GLU A 32 21.95 13.27 -1.32
N ILE A 33 21.41 13.82 -2.42
CA ILE A 33 20.17 13.34 -3.04
C ILE A 33 20.31 11.88 -3.48
N TYR A 34 21.41 11.53 -4.15
CA TYR A 34 21.67 10.15 -4.58
C TYR A 34 21.77 9.18 -3.40
N LEU A 35 22.46 9.58 -2.32
CA LEU A 35 22.60 8.75 -1.13
C LEU A 35 21.25 8.53 -0.45
N ILE A 36 20.43 9.57 -0.31
CA ILE A 36 19.08 9.45 0.28
C ILE A 36 18.21 8.49 -0.54
N ASP A 37 18.18 8.64 -1.87
CA ASP A 37 17.43 7.74 -2.75
C ASP A 37 17.92 6.29 -2.62
N THR A 38 19.23 6.09 -2.61
CA THR A 38 19.85 4.77 -2.45
C THR A 38 19.46 4.14 -1.11
N LEU A 39 19.50 4.89 0.00
CA LEU A 39 19.11 4.38 1.33
C LEU A 39 17.62 4.00 1.38
N GLN A 40 16.76 4.78 0.73
CA GLN A 40 15.32 4.50 0.68
C GLN A 40 15.03 3.25 -0.13
N ARG A 41 15.62 3.14 -1.33
CA ARG A 41 15.43 1.98 -2.21
C ARG A 41 16.08 0.71 -1.67
N LEU A 42 17.16 0.81 -0.89
CA LEU A 42 17.76 -0.31 -0.15
C LEU A 42 16.99 -0.67 1.14
N GLY A 43 15.91 0.04 1.47
CA GLY A 43 15.06 -0.28 2.62
C GLY A 43 15.69 -0.02 3.99
N ILE A 44 16.81 0.73 4.05
CA ILE A 44 17.57 1.02 5.28
C ILE A 44 17.42 2.46 5.76
N ALA A 45 16.71 3.30 5.01
CA ALA A 45 16.44 4.71 5.37
C ALA A 45 15.74 4.88 6.73
N TYR A 46 14.96 3.90 7.19
CA TYR A 46 14.24 3.99 8.47
C TYR A 46 15.18 4.06 9.68
N HIS A 47 16.45 3.66 9.55
CA HIS A 47 17.47 3.85 10.59
C HIS A 47 18.00 5.29 10.68
N PHE A 48 17.72 6.13 9.68
CA PHE A 48 18.32 7.46 9.49
C PHE A 48 17.25 8.54 9.26
N GLN A 49 16.03 8.33 9.77
CA GLN A 49 14.88 9.21 9.51
C GLN A 49 15.15 10.68 9.90
N LYS A 50 15.89 10.89 10.99
CA LYS A 50 16.22 12.23 11.48
C LYS A 50 17.18 12.95 10.52
N GLU A 51 18.28 12.29 10.15
CA GLU A 51 19.30 12.82 9.26
C GLU A 51 18.71 13.10 7.87
N ILE A 52 17.92 12.16 7.34
CA ILE A 52 17.23 12.30 6.06
C ILE A 52 16.20 13.44 6.11
N GLY A 53 15.39 13.53 7.17
CA GLY A 53 14.41 14.61 7.32
C GLY A 53 15.07 15.99 7.37
N GLN A 54 16.21 16.12 8.07
CA GLN A 54 16.99 17.36 8.11
C GLN A 54 17.60 17.71 6.74
N ALA A 55 18.07 16.72 6.00
CA ALA A 55 18.60 16.92 4.65
C ALA A 55 17.49 17.38 3.69
N LEU A 56 16.33 16.73 3.70
CA LEU A 56 15.20 17.10 2.83
C LEU A 56 14.63 18.47 3.17
N GLN A 57 14.58 18.84 4.46
CA GLN A 57 14.19 20.19 4.87
C GLN A 57 15.16 21.24 4.30
N ARG A 58 16.47 21.03 4.43
CA ARG A 58 17.48 21.93 3.82
C ARG A 58 17.32 22.00 2.30
N MET A 59 17.14 20.86 1.65
CA MET A 59 16.91 20.79 0.20
C MET A 59 15.63 21.51 -0.23
N TYR A 60 14.61 21.60 0.62
CA TYR A 60 13.39 22.34 0.32
C TYR A 60 13.59 23.86 0.50
N ASP A 61 14.26 24.25 1.58
CA ASP A 61 14.52 25.66 1.92
C ASP A 61 15.52 26.32 0.96
N ASP A 62 16.54 25.56 0.52
CA ASP A 62 17.49 25.96 -0.51
C ASP A 62 16.79 25.96 -1.88
N GLN A 63 16.16 27.08 -2.23
CA GLN A 63 15.54 27.32 -3.55
C GLN A 63 16.52 26.94 -4.70
N PRO A 64 16.01 26.41 -5.83
CA PRO A 64 16.81 25.81 -6.89
C PRO A 64 17.80 26.85 -7.44
N ASN A 65 19.07 26.74 -7.06
CA ASN A 65 20.14 27.59 -7.61
C ASN A 65 21.41 26.80 -7.99
N ASN A 66 21.58 25.54 -7.52
CA ASN A 66 22.85 24.79 -7.67
C ASN A 66 22.74 23.45 -8.43
N ILE A 67 21.55 23.05 -8.90
CA ILE A 67 21.30 21.73 -9.54
C ILE A 67 20.63 21.89 -10.92
N ASP A 68 20.49 23.13 -11.41
CA ASP A 68 19.36 23.49 -12.25
C ASP A 68 19.33 22.93 -13.68
N ASP A 69 20.44 22.53 -14.25
CA ASP A 69 20.46 22.11 -15.65
C ASP A 69 20.44 20.58 -15.85
N ASN A 70 20.48 19.81 -14.75
CA ASN A 70 20.52 18.34 -14.84
C ASN A 70 19.13 17.74 -14.62
N LEU A 71 18.55 17.16 -15.67
CA LEU A 71 17.22 16.52 -15.63
C LEU A 71 17.12 15.46 -14.52
N TYR A 72 18.10 14.57 -14.42
CA TYR A 72 18.12 13.52 -13.40
C TYR A 72 18.03 14.11 -11.99
N ALA A 73 18.84 15.13 -11.72
CA ALA A 73 18.93 15.71 -10.40
C ALA A 73 17.68 16.51 -10.01
N VAL A 74 17.13 17.27 -10.95
CA VAL A 74 15.89 18.03 -10.74
C VAL A 74 14.71 17.07 -10.51
N SER A 75 14.58 16.03 -11.35
CA SER A 75 13.53 15.02 -11.19
C SER A 75 13.65 14.25 -9.88
N LEU A 76 14.87 13.84 -9.51
CA LEU A 76 15.11 13.11 -8.28
C LEU A 76 14.81 13.97 -7.04
N ARG A 77 15.30 15.21 -6.99
CA ARG A 77 14.98 16.16 -5.91
C ARG A 77 13.47 16.38 -5.79
N PHE A 78 12.79 16.62 -6.92
CA PHE A 78 11.34 16.79 -6.94
C PHE A 78 10.62 15.57 -6.35
N ARG A 79 10.98 14.37 -6.79
CA ARG A 79 10.41 13.11 -6.28
C ARG A 79 10.65 12.96 -4.78
N LEU A 80 11.90 13.12 -4.33
CA LEU A 80 12.29 12.94 -2.93
C LEU A 80 11.58 13.91 -1.98
N LEU A 81 11.37 15.15 -2.43
CA LEU A 81 10.66 16.17 -1.66
C LEU A 81 9.15 15.88 -1.63
N ARG A 82 8.51 15.64 -2.79
CA ARG A 82 7.07 15.41 -2.86
C ARG A 82 6.60 14.16 -2.12
N GLN A 83 7.36 13.06 -2.19
CA GLN A 83 7.03 11.85 -1.43
C GLN A 83 7.13 12.03 0.09
N GLN A 84 7.75 13.11 0.59
CA GLN A 84 7.76 13.50 2.01
C GLN A 84 6.79 14.66 2.31
N GLY A 85 5.89 14.96 1.37
CA GLY A 85 4.86 15.98 1.53
C GLY A 85 5.29 17.41 1.26
N TYR A 86 6.53 17.66 0.83
CA TYR A 86 6.93 19.02 0.47
C TYR A 86 6.23 19.49 -0.82
N ASN A 87 5.57 20.65 -0.74
CA ASN A 87 4.84 21.23 -1.87
C ASN A 87 5.79 21.95 -2.84
N VAL A 88 6.49 21.18 -3.68
CA VAL A 88 7.38 21.68 -4.73
C VAL A 88 6.60 21.88 -6.02
N SER A 89 6.69 23.06 -6.66
CA SER A 89 6.01 23.32 -7.94
C SER A 89 6.56 22.44 -9.08
N ALA A 90 5.66 21.87 -9.87
CA ALA A 90 5.99 21.16 -11.10
C ALA A 90 6.57 22.06 -12.20
N ASP A 91 6.43 23.39 -12.08
CA ASP A 91 7.01 24.36 -13.03
C ASP A 91 8.54 24.29 -13.12
N VAL A 92 9.19 23.64 -12.15
CA VAL A 92 10.62 23.34 -12.20
C VAL A 92 10.99 22.56 -13.47
N PHE A 93 10.04 21.85 -14.10
CA PHE A 93 10.30 21.11 -15.34
C PHE A 93 10.18 21.97 -16.62
N SER A 94 9.65 23.20 -16.53
CA SER A 94 9.43 24.07 -17.69
C SER A 94 10.72 24.42 -18.44
N LYS A 95 11.88 24.47 -17.74
CA LYS A 95 13.20 24.69 -18.36
C LYS A 95 13.65 23.56 -19.29
N PHE A 96 13.07 22.37 -19.16
CA PHE A 96 13.33 21.23 -20.03
C PHE A 96 12.41 21.21 -21.26
N LYS A 97 11.51 22.19 -21.40
CA LYS A 97 10.68 22.39 -22.59
C LYS A 97 11.36 23.31 -23.60
N ASP A 98 11.03 23.13 -24.87
CA ASP A 98 11.43 23.99 -25.98
C ASP A 98 10.49 25.20 -26.13
N GLU A 99 10.76 26.06 -27.11
CA GLU A 99 9.97 27.28 -27.39
C GLU A 99 8.52 26.96 -27.83
N MET A 100 8.25 25.74 -28.29
CA MET A 100 6.91 25.26 -28.65
C MET A 100 6.17 24.66 -27.44
N GLY A 101 6.80 24.63 -26.27
CA GLY A 101 6.23 24.11 -25.04
C GLY A 101 6.30 22.59 -24.90
N SER A 102 7.06 21.89 -25.75
CA SER A 102 7.26 20.43 -25.68
C SER A 102 8.58 20.06 -25.00
N PHE A 103 8.67 18.89 -24.35
CA PHE A 103 9.94 18.44 -23.78
C PHE A 103 11.02 18.29 -24.85
N LYS A 104 12.20 18.86 -24.61
CA LYS A 104 13.30 18.90 -25.59
C LYS A 104 13.72 17.49 -26.01
N ALA A 105 13.77 17.24 -27.32
CA ALA A 105 14.12 15.92 -27.86
C ALA A 105 15.51 15.43 -27.44
N ASN A 106 16.46 16.33 -27.20
CA ASN A 106 17.83 15.99 -26.78
C ASN A 106 17.92 15.41 -25.35
N LEU A 107 16.87 15.50 -24.53
CA LEU A 107 16.81 14.89 -23.20
C LEU A 107 16.89 13.36 -23.26
N THR A 108 16.45 12.78 -24.38
CA THR A 108 16.43 11.33 -24.62
C THR A 108 17.83 10.69 -24.61
N ASN A 109 18.88 11.49 -24.76
CA ASN A 109 20.27 11.04 -24.66
C ASN A 109 20.68 10.69 -23.21
N ASN A 110 19.94 11.16 -22.20
CA ASN A 110 20.17 10.85 -20.80
C ASN A 110 19.06 9.95 -20.26
N LEU A 111 19.23 8.64 -20.46
CA LEU A 111 18.24 7.65 -20.04
C LEU A 111 17.96 7.67 -18.53
N GLN A 112 18.97 7.91 -17.69
CA GLN A 112 18.80 8.01 -16.24
C GLN A 112 17.93 9.23 -15.87
N GLY A 113 18.10 10.35 -16.57
CA GLY A 113 17.25 11.53 -16.45
C GLY A 113 15.81 11.27 -16.87
N ILE A 114 15.61 10.58 -18.00
CA ILE A 114 14.28 10.19 -18.48
C ILE A 114 13.57 9.27 -17.48
N LEU A 115 14.26 8.26 -16.94
CA LEU A 115 13.70 7.36 -15.94
C LEU A 115 13.34 8.11 -14.65
N SER A 116 14.19 9.03 -14.20
CA SER A 116 13.88 9.83 -13.01
C SER A 116 12.72 10.80 -13.21
N LEU A 117 12.57 11.38 -14.41
CA LEU A 117 11.41 12.20 -14.76
C LEU A 117 10.13 11.35 -14.81
N TYR A 118 10.20 10.13 -15.37
CA TYR A 118 9.08 9.19 -15.37
C TYR A 118 8.60 8.91 -13.94
N GLU A 119 9.51 8.55 -13.04
CA GLU A 119 9.17 8.26 -11.64
C GLU A 119 8.63 9.49 -10.90
N ALA A 120 9.15 10.68 -11.21
CA ALA A 120 8.68 11.95 -10.66
C ALA A 120 7.25 12.31 -11.13
N SER A 121 6.89 12.00 -12.37
CA SER A 121 5.56 12.31 -12.93
C SER A 121 4.41 11.56 -12.23
N HIS A 122 4.69 10.41 -11.60
CA HIS A 122 3.69 9.66 -10.83
C HIS A 122 3.30 10.33 -9.50
N LEU A 123 4.00 11.41 -9.11
CA LEU A 123 3.66 12.29 -7.98
C LEU A 123 2.84 13.52 -8.41
N SER A 124 2.27 13.50 -9.61
CA SER A 124 1.40 14.56 -10.10
C SER A 124 0.13 14.71 -9.26
N VAL A 125 -0.34 15.95 -9.16
CA VAL A 125 -1.67 16.28 -8.64
C VAL A 125 -2.57 16.80 -9.77
N ARG A 126 -3.86 16.99 -9.49
CA ARG A 126 -4.80 17.50 -10.49
C ARG A 126 -4.42 18.92 -10.93
N GLY A 127 -4.42 19.17 -12.24
CA GLY A 127 -4.08 20.47 -12.84
C GLY A 127 -2.60 20.66 -13.18
N GLU A 128 -1.75 19.65 -12.95
CA GLU A 128 -0.33 19.69 -13.32
C GLU A 128 -0.07 19.07 -14.69
N ASP A 129 -0.60 19.71 -15.74
CA ASP A 129 -0.51 19.22 -17.13
C ASP A 129 0.94 18.94 -17.56
N ILE A 130 1.91 19.70 -17.04
CA ILE A 130 3.34 19.49 -17.31
C ILE A 130 3.84 18.10 -16.90
N LEU A 131 3.32 17.52 -15.81
CA LEU A 131 3.71 16.19 -15.36
C LEU A 131 3.00 15.09 -16.15
N ASP A 132 1.77 15.34 -16.60
CA ASP A 132 1.04 14.45 -17.50
C ASP A 132 1.74 14.36 -18.87
N GLU A 133 2.15 15.51 -19.41
CA GLU A 133 2.98 15.57 -20.61
C GLU A 133 4.34 14.89 -20.42
N ALA A 134 4.98 15.09 -19.26
CA ALA A 134 6.25 14.44 -18.93
C ALA A 134 6.08 12.91 -18.84
N LEU A 135 4.98 12.43 -18.27
CA LEU A 135 4.68 11.00 -18.19
C LEU A 135 4.51 10.40 -19.58
N ALA A 136 3.73 11.06 -20.45
CA ALA A 136 3.53 10.61 -21.83
C ALA A 136 4.86 10.60 -22.64
N PHE A 137 5.64 11.68 -22.52
CA PHE A 137 6.96 11.81 -23.17
C PHE A 137 7.92 10.71 -22.72
N THR A 138 8.15 10.59 -21.41
CA THR A 138 9.08 9.61 -20.85
C THR A 138 8.66 8.17 -21.11
N THR A 139 7.37 7.83 -20.95
CA THR A 139 6.84 6.49 -21.23
C THR A 139 7.09 6.08 -22.68
N THR A 140 6.84 6.97 -23.63
CA THR A 140 7.05 6.71 -25.07
C THR A 140 8.51 6.40 -25.34
N HIS A 141 9.43 7.20 -24.80
CA HIS A 141 10.87 7.03 -25.02
C HIS A 141 11.44 5.79 -24.32
N LEU A 142 11.05 5.52 -23.06
CA LEU A 142 11.48 4.35 -22.32
C LEU A 142 11.07 3.05 -23.04
N LYS A 143 9.82 2.97 -23.52
CA LYS A 143 9.33 1.82 -24.31
C LYS A 143 10.09 1.64 -25.63
N ALA A 144 10.45 2.73 -26.29
CA ALA A 144 11.16 2.69 -27.57
C ALA A 144 12.60 2.14 -27.44
N VAL A 145 13.28 2.43 -26.32
CA VAL A 145 14.67 1.98 -26.13
C VAL A 145 14.78 0.62 -25.41
N MET A 146 13.72 0.15 -24.76
CA MET A 146 13.71 -1.04 -23.89
C MET A 146 14.39 -2.27 -24.51
N ASN A 147 14.10 -2.58 -25.78
CA ASN A 147 14.66 -3.74 -26.49
C ASN A 147 16.14 -3.60 -26.88
N HIS A 148 16.75 -2.44 -26.66
CA HIS A 148 18.13 -2.13 -27.05
C HIS A 148 19.06 -1.94 -25.84
N LEU A 149 18.56 -2.08 -24.62
CA LEU A 149 19.34 -1.88 -23.39
C LEU A 149 19.86 -3.21 -22.85
N THR A 150 21.15 -3.26 -22.53
CA THR A 150 21.79 -4.38 -21.81
C THR A 150 22.58 -3.80 -20.64
N SER A 151 21.95 -3.62 -19.48
CA SER A 151 22.59 -3.09 -18.25
C SER A 151 21.63 -3.17 -17.05
N CYS A 152 22.12 -2.89 -15.84
CA CYS A 152 21.27 -2.68 -14.65
C CYS A 152 20.19 -1.62 -14.89
N LEU A 153 20.47 -0.60 -15.71
CA LEU A 153 19.51 0.43 -16.07
C LEU A 153 18.37 -0.12 -16.94
N ALA A 154 18.62 -1.16 -17.76
CA ALA A 154 17.56 -1.85 -18.50
C ALA A 154 16.55 -2.49 -17.56
N THR A 155 17.03 -3.23 -16.55
CA THR A 155 16.21 -3.86 -15.52
C THR A 155 15.40 -2.83 -14.74
N GLN A 156 16.00 -1.68 -14.40
CA GLN A 156 15.29 -0.60 -13.72
C GLN A 156 14.18 0.01 -14.60
N VAL A 157 14.43 0.19 -15.90
CA VAL A 157 13.43 0.71 -16.85
C VAL A 157 12.26 -0.26 -17.02
N GLU A 158 12.55 -1.56 -17.20
CA GLU A 158 11.52 -2.60 -17.32
C GLU A 158 10.62 -2.63 -16.07
N HIS A 159 11.24 -2.66 -14.89
CA HIS A 159 10.53 -2.64 -13.60
C HIS A 159 9.71 -1.35 -13.39
N ALA A 160 10.19 -0.20 -13.87
CA ALA A 160 9.47 1.09 -13.86
C ALA A 160 8.24 1.12 -14.77
N LEU A 161 8.35 0.52 -15.96
CA LEU A 161 7.25 0.44 -16.90
C LEU A 161 6.18 -0.59 -16.48
N GLU A 162 6.55 -1.62 -15.71
CA GLU A 162 5.60 -2.55 -15.10
C GLU A 162 4.80 -1.88 -13.98
N GLN A 163 5.51 -1.23 -13.04
CA GLN A 163 4.89 -0.51 -11.94
C GLN A 163 5.81 0.63 -11.50
N PRO A 164 5.35 1.89 -11.43
CA PRO A 164 6.20 3.00 -11.04
C PRO A 164 6.54 2.96 -9.54
N LEU A 165 7.72 3.45 -9.17
CA LEU A 165 8.26 3.42 -7.81
C LEU A 165 7.29 3.95 -6.76
N HIS A 166 6.58 5.05 -7.05
CA HIS A 166 5.61 5.66 -6.12
C HIS A 166 4.44 4.74 -5.77
N LYS A 167 4.15 3.74 -6.61
CA LYS A 167 3.06 2.78 -6.44
C LYS A 167 3.53 1.40 -5.97
N ARG A 168 4.83 1.20 -5.73
CA ARG A 168 5.39 -0.10 -5.30
C ARG A 168 5.36 -0.29 -3.79
N VAL A 169 5.13 -1.53 -3.35
CA VAL A 169 5.32 -1.92 -1.95
C VAL A 169 6.82 -1.88 -1.59
N HIS A 170 7.19 -1.11 -0.57
CA HIS A 170 8.59 -0.81 -0.22
C HIS A 170 9.47 -2.06 -0.06
N ARG A 171 8.97 -3.12 0.59
CA ARG A 171 9.75 -4.34 0.84
C ARG A 171 10.02 -5.14 -0.43
N LEU A 172 9.08 -5.16 -1.37
CA LEU A 172 9.28 -5.79 -2.68
C LEU A 172 10.26 -4.96 -3.53
N GLU A 173 10.12 -3.63 -3.52
CA GLU A 173 11.10 -2.75 -4.17
C GLU A 173 12.50 -2.95 -3.58
N THR A 174 12.61 -3.03 -2.25
CA THR A 174 13.89 -3.28 -1.57
C THR A 174 14.50 -4.61 -2.02
N ARG A 175 13.69 -5.68 -2.08
CA ARG A 175 14.14 -7.00 -2.52
C ARG A 175 14.68 -6.98 -3.94
N HIS A 176 13.99 -6.28 -4.84
CA HIS A 176 14.40 -6.09 -6.23
C HIS A 176 15.66 -5.22 -6.33
N TYR A 177 15.67 -4.07 -5.65
CA TYR A 177 16.73 -3.08 -5.77
C TYR A 177 18.06 -3.55 -5.17
N ILE A 178 18.07 -4.31 -4.07
CA ILE A 178 19.31 -4.92 -3.57
C ILE A 178 19.96 -5.80 -4.65
N SER A 179 19.17 -6.58 -5.40
CA SER A 179 19.69 -7.41 -6.49
C SER A 179 20.23 -6.58 -7.65
N VAL A 180 19.57 -5.47 -8.01
CA VAL A 180 20.07 -4.55 -9.04
C VAL A 180 21.35 -3.84 -8.58
N TYR A 181 21.33 -3.28 -7.37
CA TYR A 181 22.43 -2.52 -6.78
C TYR A 181 23.70 -3.36 -6.59
N GLN A 182 23.54 -4.66 -6.32
CA GLN A 182 24.68 -5.59 -6.25
C GLN A 182 25.45 -5.65 -7.57
N GLU A 183 24.77 -5.55 -8.71
CA GLU A 183 25.40 -5.66 -10.03
C GLU A 183 25.91 -4.30 -10.55
N GLU A 184 25.61 -3.20 -9.86
CA GLU A 184 26.09 -1.86 -10.25
C GLU A 184 27.60 -1.69 -10.00
N GLU A 185 28.32 -1.15 -10.99
CA GLU A 185 29.77 -0.89 -10.89
C GLU A 185 30.10 0.18 -9.83
N THR A 186 29.19 1.13 -9.62
CA THR A 186 29.34 2.24 -8.67
C THR A 186 28.79 1.94 -7.29
N ARG A 187 28.45 0.68 -7.01
CA ARG A 187 27.87 0.28 -5.72
C ARG A 187 28.81 0.59 -4.56
N ASN A 188 28.23 0.87 -3.40
CA ASN A 188 28.93 1.01 -2.15
C ASN A 188 28.74 -0.28 -1.34
N ASP A 189 29.82 -1.01 -1.10
CA ASP A 189 29.75 -2.31 -0.44
C ASP A 189 29.26 -2.20 1.02
N THR A 190 29.53 -1.09 1.73
CA THR A 190 28.98 -0.83 3.07
C THR A 190 27.46 -0.74 3.04
N LEU A 191 26.89 -0.04 2.05
CA LEU A 191 25.43 0.07 1.89
C LEU A 191 24.80 -1.27 1.51
N LEU A 192 25.43 -2.01 0.60
CA LEU A 192 24.93 -3.32 0.17
C LEU A 192 24.96 -4.34 1.32
N GLU A 193 26.05 -4.40 2.08
CA GLU A 193 26.19 -5.30 3.22
C GLU A 193 25.13 -4.99 4.29
N LEU A 194 24.95 -3.70 4.62
CA LEU A 194 23.93 -3.27 5.59
C LEU A 194 22.53 -3.66 5.11
N ALA A 195 22.20 -3.39 3.85
CA ALA A 195 20.88 -3.70 3.28
C ALA A 195 20.55 -5.20 3.34
N LYS A 196 21.50 -6.07 2.98
CA LYS A 196 21.30 -7.52 3.04
C LYS A 196 21.15 -8.04 4.46
N LEU A 197 22.01 -7.58 5.37
CA LEU A 197 21.96 -7.97 6.79
C LEU A 197 20.65 -7.53 7.45
N ASP A 198 20.25 -6.28 7.22
CA ASP A 198 19.01 -5.70 7.74
C ASP A 198 17.78 -6.42 7.16
N PHE A 199 17.75 -6.66 5.84
CA PHE A 199 16.66 -7.38 5.19
C PHE A 199 16.45 -8.76 5.81
N ASN A 200 17.54 -9.53 5.98
CA ASN A 200 17.51 -10.86 6.58
C ASN A 200 17.09 -10.81 8.05
N GLN A 201 17.53 -9.80 8.82
CA GLN A 201 17.11 -9.64 10.21
C GLN A 201 15.61 -9.37 10.33
N LEU A 202 15.07 -8.50 9.47
CA LEU A 202 13.64 -8.23 9.40
C LEU A 202 12.85 -9.47 8.95
N GLN A 203 13.34 -10.21 7.95
CA GLN A 203 12.73 -11.47 7.52
C GLN A 203 12.63 -12.47 8.68
N LEU A 204 13.65 -12.61 9.52
CA LEU A 204 13.61 -13.47 10.71
C LEU A 204 12.60 -13.00 11.77
N LEU A 205 12.32 -11.70 11.86
CA LEU A 205 11.26 -11.16 12.70
C LEU A 205 9.90 -11.51 12.11
N HIS A 206 9.68 -11.23 10.82
CA HIS A 206 8.42 -11.51 10.14
C HIS A 206 8.08 -13.01 10.13
N GLN A 207 9.08 -13.88 9.99
CA GLN A 207 8.93 -15.33 10.12
C GLN A 207 8.47 -15.76 11.53
N ARG A 208 8.85 -15.04 12.59
CA ARG A 208 8.37 -15.34 13.95
C ARG A 208 6.92 -14.91 14.14
N GLU A 209 6.57 -13.73 13.64
CA GLU A 209 5.20 -13.21 13.64
C GLU A 209 4.26 -14.16 12.89
N ILE A 210 4.60 -14.60 11.68
CA ILE A 210 3.75 -15.53 10.93
C ILE A 210 3.67 -16.92 11.55
N GLN A 211 4.71 -17.38 12.27
CA GLN A 211 4.65 -18.63 13.03
C GLN A 211 3.65 -18.54 14.19
N GLU A 212 3.57 -17.39 14.86
CA GLU A 212 2.58 -17.14 15.90
C GLU A 212 1.17 -17.12 15.31
N LEU A 213 0.95 -16.34 14.26
CA LEU A 213 -0.32 -16.28 13.53
C LEU A 213 -0.74 -17.67 13.02
N SER A 214 0.20 -18.48 12.53
CA SER A 214 -0.08 -19.84 12.07
C SER A 214 -0.54 -20.78 13.20
N ARG A 215 -0.10 -20.56 14.45
CA ARG A 215 -0.62 -21.33 15.60
C ARG A 215 -2.03 -20.88 15.94
N TRP A 216 -2.23 -19.57 16.08
CA TRP A 216 -3.55 -18.97 16.31
C TRP A 216 -4.59 -19.47 15.28
N TRP A 217 -4.26 -19.42 13.99
CA TRP A 217 -5.15 -19.86 12.92
C TRP A 217 -5.48 -21.36 12.97
N LYS A 218 -4.49 -22.21 13.31
CA LYS A 218 -4.68 -23.65 13.48
C LYS A 218 -5.54 -23.99 14.68
N ASP A 219 -5.40 -23.26 15.79
CA ASP A 219 -6.17 -23.50 17.01
C ASP A 219 -7.67 -23.20 16.81
N ILE A 220 -7.99 -22.26 15.91
CA ILE A 220 -9.37 -21.97 15.52
C ILE A 220 -9.94 -23.05 14.61
N ASP A 221 -9.10 -23.67 13.76
CA ASP A 221 -9.47 -24.72 12.81
C ASP A 221 -10.55 -24.27 11.80
N PHE A 222 -10.37 -23.06 11.24
CA PHE A 222 -11.32 -22.49 10.28
C PHE A 222 -11.46 -23.33 9.01
N ALA A 223 -10.40 -23.98 8.54
CA ALA A 223 -10.44 -24.81 7.34
C ALA A 223 -11.47 -25.96 7.45
N THR A 224 -11.67 -26.51 8.65
CA THR A 224 -12.68 -27.57 8.87
C THR A 224 -14.04 -27.00 9.28
N LYS A 225 -14.06 -25.93 10.09
CA LYS A 225 -15.30 -25.35 10.64
C LYS A 225 -16.04 -24.47 9.62
N LEU A 226 -15.30 -23.81 8.74
CA LEU A 226 -15.79 -22.87 7.71
C LEU A 226 -15.16 -23.20 6.34
N PRO A 227 -15.38 -24.41 5.78
CA PRO A 227 -14.71 -24.87 4.56
C PRO A 227 -15.12 -24.09 3.30
N PHE A 228 -16.16 -23.25 3.38
CA PHE A 228 -16.59 -22.37 2.30
C PHE A 228 -15.73 -21.09 2.21
N ALA A 229 -15.07 -20.69 3.29
CA ALA A 229 -14.30 -19.46 3.35
C ALA A 229 -12.88 -19.66 2.80
N ARG A 230 -12.33 -18.59 2.22
CA ARG A 230 -10.97 -18.55 1.68
C ARG A 230 -9.96 -18.61 2.83
N ASP A 231 -9.01 -19.55 2.77
CA ASP A 231 -7.90 -19.63 3.73
C ASP A 231 -6.73 -18.77 3.26
N ARG A 232 -6.64 -17.54 3.79
CA ARG A 232 -5.74 -16.48 3.29
C ARG A 232 -4.95 -15.74 4.38
N LEU A 233 -4.65 -16.43 5.48
CA LEU A 233 -3.89 -15.85 6.60
C LEU A 233 -2.56 -15.22 6.17
N VAL A 234 -1.82 -15.92 5.30
CA VAL A 234 -0.48 -15.50 4.86
C VAL A 234 -0.56 -14.24 4.01
N GLU A 235 -1.58 -14.15 3.15
CA GLU A 235 -1.89 -13.01 2.31
C GLU A 235 -2.30 -11.80 3.16
N CYS A 236 -3.18 -12.00 4.16
CA CYS A 236 -3.55 -10.94 5.10
C CYS A 236 -2.34 -10.43 5.92
N TYR A 237 -1.42 -11.31 6.30
CA TYR A 237 -0.18 -10.90 6.96
C TYR A 237 0.78 -10.17 6.00
N PHE A 238 0.86 -10.61 4.74
CA PHE A 238 1.61 -9.91 3.70
C PHE A 238 1.12 -8.48 3.50
N TRP A 239 -0.19 -8.23 3.61
CA TRP A 239 -0.73 -6.88 3.61
C TRP A 239 -0.17 -6.05 4.78
N GLY A 240 -0.15 -6.61 5.99
CA GLY A 240 0.47 -5.96 7.16
C GLY A 240 1.95 -5.57 6.91
N ILE A 241 2.75 -6.46 6.32
CA ILE A 241 4.16 -6.15 5.95
C ILE A 241 4.25 -5.02 4.93
N GLY A 242 3.32 -4.98 3.98
CA GLY A 242 3.28 -3.96 2.95
C GLY A 242 3.01 -2.56 3.52
N VAL A 243 2.21 -2.46 4.58
CA VAL A 243 1.91 -1.20 5.27
C VAL A 243 3.09 -0.76 6.13
N TYR A 244 3.59 -1.66 6.99
CA TYR A 244 4.72 -1.42 7.88
C TYR A 244 5.64 -2.63 7.93
N PHE A 245 6.93 -2.44 7.67
CA PHE A 245 7.89 -3.54 7.74
C PHE A 245 8.83 -3.45 8.95
N GLU A 246 8.89 -2.28 9.57
CA GLU A 246 9.84 -1.97 10.63
C GLU A 246 9.52 -2.71 11.94
N PRO A 247 10.51 -2.98 12.80
CA PRO A 247 10.31 -3.83 13.97
C PRO A 247 9.26 -3.32 14.96
N GLN A 248 9.16 -2.01 15.16
CA GLN A 248 8.25 -1.40 16.14
C GLN A 248 6.76 -1.62 15.83
N TYR A 249 6.42 -1.97 14.59
CA TYR A 249 5.04 -2.20 14.15
C TYR A 249 4.62 -3.68 14.20
N ALA A 250 5.40 -4.55 14.84
CA ALA A 250 5.10 -5.98 14.96
C ALA A 250 3.70 -6.27 15.54
N PRO A 251 3.27 -5.64 16.66
CA PRO A 251 1.92 -5.88 17.19
C PRO A 251 0.82 -5.46 16.21
N CYS A 252 1.03 -4.35 15.49
CA CYS A 252 0.08 -3.85 14.50
C CYS A 252 -0.06 -4.81 13.32
N ARG A 253 1.05 -5.36 12.80
CA ARG A 253 1.01 -6.38 11.73
C ARG A 253 0.24 -7.63 12.14
N ILE A 254 0.44 -8.11 13.37
CA ILE A 254 -0.29 -9.26 13.92
C ILE A 254 -1.78 -8.94 14.00
N LEU A 255 -2.15 -7.76 14.51
CA LEU A 255 -3.54 -7.32 14.60
C LEU A 255 -4.20 -7.19 13.22
N ILE A 256 -3.52 -6.58 12.24
CA ILE A 256 -3.98 -6.49 10.84
C ILE A 256 -4.24 -7.89 10.30
N ALA A 257 -3.29 -8.83 10.44
CA ALA A 257 -3.46 -10.17 9.93
C ALA A 257 -4.66 -10.90 10.57
N LYS A 258 -4.80 -10.82 11.90
CA LYS A 258 -5.93 -11.43 12.61
C LYS A 258 -7.28 -10.87 12.14
N LEU A 259 -7.43 -9.54 12.19
CA LEU A 259 -8.70 -8.89 11.86
C LEU A 259 -9.04 -9.02 10.38
N MET A 260 -8.08 -8.89 9.47
CA MET A 260 -8.34 -9.03 8.03
C MET A 260 -8.69 -10.47 7.64
N SER A 261 -8.09 -11.47 8.30
CA SER A 261 -8.48 -12.86 8.09
C SER A 261 -9.93 -13.10 8.53
N ILE A 262 -10.34 -12.53 9.66
CA ILE A 262 -11.74 -12.60 10.14
C ILE A 262 -12.67 -11.82 9.21
N VAL A 263 -12.28 -10.62 8.75
CA VAL A 263 -13.07 -9.82 7.82
C VAL A 263 -13.28 -10.56 6.50
N SER A 264 -12.27 -11.25 5.97
CA SER A 264 -12.44 -12.05 4.76
C SER A 264 -13.41 -13.22 4.96
N ILE A 265 -13.42 -13.84 6.14
CA ILE A 265 -14.44 -14.86 6.45
C ILE A 265 -15.83 -14.22 6.51
N ILE A 266 -15.95 -13.03 7.11
CA ILE A 266 -17.21 -12.29 7.18
C ILE A 266 -17.70 -11.98 5.75
N ASP A 267 -16.82 -11.49 4.88
CA ASP A 267 -17.06 -11.25 3.46
C ASP A 267 -17.60 -12.52 2.77
N ASP A 268 -16.92 -13.65 2.93
CA ASP A 268 -17.39 -14.95 2.38
C ASP A 268 -18.75 -15.40 2.94
N ILE A 269 -19.06 -15.06 4.19
CA ILE A 269 -20.39 -15.31 4.77
C ILE A 269 -21.45 -14.47 4.06
N TYR A 270 -21.21 -13.18 3.78
CA TYR A 270 -22.19 -12.31 3.13
C TYR A 270 -22.36 -12.59 1.64
N ASP A 271 -21.28 -12.89 0.93
CA ASP A 271 -21.29 -12.93 -0.54
C ASP A 271 -21.47 -14.33 -1.12
N VAL A 272 -21.21 -15.37 -0.31
CA VAL A 272 -21.13 -16.75 -0.83
C VAL A 272 -22.10 -17.69 -0.14
N TYR A 273 -22.15 -17.65 1.19
CA TYR A 273 -22.68 -18.77 1.97
C TYR A 273 -23.97 -18.47 2.73
N GLY A 274 -24.08 -17.30 3.34
CA GLY A 274 -25.16 -16.98 4.27
C GLY A 274 -26.51 -16.74 3.58
N ALA A 275 -27.58 -17.31 4.14
CA ALA A 275 -28.93 -17.01 3.68
C ALA A 275 -29.37 -15.59 4.10
N PRO A 276 -30.22 -14.89 3.35
CA PRO A 276 -30.61 -13.50 3.63
C PRO A 276 -31.12 -13.24 5.06
N GLU A 277 -31.87 -14.19 5.62
CA GLU A 277 -32.38 -14.14 7.00
C GLU A 277 -31.26 -14.33 8.03
N GLU A 278 -30.32 -15.23 7.77
CA GLU A 278 -29.15 -15.48 8.62
C GLU A 278 -28.22 -14.25 8.65
N LEU A 279 -28.00 -13.62 7.49
CA LEU A 279 -27.21 -12.39 7.37
C LEU A 279 -27.80 -11.27 8.22
N GLN A 280 -29.13 -11.17 8.36
CA GLN A 280 -29.75 -10.17 9.23
C GLN A 280 -29.41 -10.41 10.70
N LEU A 281 -29.47 -11.68 11.13
CA LEU A 281 -29.13 -12.06 12.49
C LEU A 281 -27.64 -11.80 12.76
N PHE A 282 -26.77 -12.14 11.80
CA PHE A 282 -25.33 -11.92 11.91
C PHE A 282 -24.96 -10.44 11.99
N THR A 283 -25.54 -9.60 11.11
CA THR A 283 -25.39 -8.14 11.20
C THR A 283 -25.80 -7.65 12.58
N ASN A 284 -26.98 -8.06 13.07
CA ASN A 284 -27.49 -7.62 14.37
C ASN A 284 -26.59 -8.05 15.54
N ALA A 285 -26.04 -9.27 15.51
CA ALA A 285 -25.13 -9.76 16.53
C ALA A 285 -23.85 -8.91 16.60
N ILE A 286 -23.25 -8.58 15.46
CA ILE A 286 -22.05 -7.72 15.39
C ILE A 286 -22.39 -6.27 15.78
N GLN A 287 -23.56 -5.75 15.39
CA GLN A 287 -24.03 -4.42 15.84
C GLN A 287 -24.22 -4.34 17.35
N GLY A 288 -24.80 -5.37 17.97
CA GLY A 288 -25.08 -5.41 19.40
C GLY A 288 -23.85 -5.66 20.27
N CYS A 289 -22.83 -6.35 19.73
CA CYS A 289 -21.67 -6.86 20.47
C CYS A 289 -22.00 -7.75 21.69
N ASP A 290 -23.27 -8.14 21.87
CA ASP A 290 -23.76 -8.89 23.03
C ASP A 290 -23.88 -10.40 22.74
N ASN A 291 -23.70 -11.21 23.77
CA ASN A 291 -23.84 -12.67 23.75
C ASN A 291 -25.29 -13.11 23.52
N GLY A 292 -26.28 -12.29 23.87
CA GLY A 292 -27.70 -12.68 23.74
C GLY A 292 -28.15 -12.97 22.31
N ALA A 293 -27.52 -12.34 21.31
CA ALA A 293 -27.82 -12.59 19.89
C ALA A 293 -27.10 -13.82 19.32
N ARG A 294 -26.06 -14.33 20.00
CA ARG A 294 -25.26 -15.48 19.56
C ARG A 294 -26.08 -16.75 19.44
N ASP A 295 -26.99 -16.99 20.38
CA ASP A 295 -27.75 -18.24 20.45
C ASP A 295 -28.70 -18.42 19.26
N GLN A 296 -29.02 -17.32 18.57
CA GLN A 296 -29.87 -17.30 17.38
C GLN A 296 -29.08 -17.51 16.08
N LEU A 297 -27.75 -17.45 16.13
CA LEU A 297 -26.91 -17.64 14.95
C LEU A 297 -26.79 -19.13 14.58
N PRO A 298 -26.69 -19.45 13.28
CA PRO A 298 -26.20 -20.75 12.84
C PRO A 298 -24.81 -21.07 13.42
N GLU A 299 -24.50 -22.35 13.57
CA GLU A 299 -23.27 -22.78 14.25
C GLU A 299 -21.99 -22.25 13.57
N TYR A 300 -21.97 -22.20 12.24
CA TYR A 300 -20.83 -21.67 11.48
C TYR A 300 -20.61 -20.16 11.74
N MET A 301 -21.68 -19.35 11.78
CA MET A 301 -21.60 -17.92 12.10
C MET A 301 -21.16 -17.68 13.54
N LYS A 302 -21.53 -18.57 14.48
CA LYS A 302 -21.02 -18.49 15.86
C LYS A 302 -19.51 -18.58 15.87
N VAL A 303 -18.91 -19.56 15.17
CA VAL A 303 -17.43 -19.73 15.14
C VAL A 303 -16.75 -18.41 14.76
N CYS A 304 -17.18 -17.78 13.67
CA CYS A 304 -16.64 -16.49 13.23
C CYS A 304 -16.90 -15.36 14.25
N PHE A 305 -18.13 -15.28 14.81
CA PHE A 305 -18.49 -14.25 15.79
C PHE A 305 -17.68 -14.35 17.09
N LEU A 306 -17.48 -15.57 17.61
CA LEU A 306 -16.65 -15.77 18.81
C LEU A 306 -15.23 -15.31 18.57
N GLU A 307 -14.65 -15.65 17.42
CA GLU A 307 -13.26 -15.29 17.16
C GLU A 307 -13.09 -13.79 16.98
N LEU A 308 -14.03 -13.12 16.30
CA LEU A 308 -14.08 -11.66 16.25
C LEU A 308 -14.11 -11.07 17.67
N LYS A 309 -14.94 -11.63 18.56
CA LYS A 309 -15.03 -11.18 19.96
C LYS A 309 -13.74 -11.44 20.74
N ASN A 310 -13.07 -12.57 20.53
CA ASN A 310 -11.82 -12.89 21.20
C ASN A 310 -10.75 -11.85 20.84
N VAL A 311 -10.55 -11.60 19.53
CA VAL A 311 -9.60 -10.58 19.06
C VAL A 311 -9.98 -9.19 19.54
N PHE A 312 -11.28 -8.86 19.58
CA PHE A 312 -11.77 -7.59 20.12
C PHE A 312 -11.46 -7.44 21.61
N ASN A 313 -11.67 -8.48 22.41
CA ASN A 313 -11.35 -8.47 23.83
C ASN A 313 -9.84 -8.34 24.07
N GLU A 314 -9.02 -9.10 23.34
CA GLU A 314 -7.54 -8.98 23.37
C GLU A 314 -7.12 -7.52 23.08
N THR A 315 -7.67 -6.93 22.02
CA THR A 315 -7.39 -5.55 21.63
C THR A 315 -7.87 -4.55 22.68
N GLU A 316 -9.07 -4.75 23.25
CA GLU A 316 -9.63 -3.89 24.29
C GLU A 316 -8.76 -3.90 25.55
N GLU A 317 -8.33 -5.08 26.00
CA GLU A 317 -7.44 -5.26 27.16
C GLU A 317 -6.09 -4.57 26.97
N GLU A 318 -5.46 -4.71 25.80
CA GLU A 318 -4.22 -4.02 25.45
C GLU A 318 -4.41 -2.49 25.49
N MET A 319 -5.51 -1.97 24.93
CA MET A 319 -5.76 -0.52 24.87
C MET A 319 -6.16 0.10 26.23
N ILE A 320 -6.78 -0.67 27.13
CA ILE A 320 -7.06 -0.23 28.52
C ILE A 320 -5.75 -0.01 29.27
N GLY A 321 -4.77 -0.90 29.09
CA GLY A 321 -3.45 -0.79 29.71
C GLY A 321 -2.69 0.48 29.32
N GLU A 322 -3.05 1.11 28.19
CA GLU A 322 -2.38 2.30 27.64
C GLU A 322 -3.18 3.61 27.73
N GLU A 323 -4.29 3.66 28.48
CA GLU A 323 -5.21 4.82 28.51
C GLU A 323 -5.77 5.23 27.12
N LYS A 324 -5.77 4.29 26.16
CA LYS A 324 -6.15 4.49 24.74
C LYS A 324 -7.46 3.82 24.36
N PHE A 325 -8.32 3.56 25.33
CA PHE A 325 -9.63 2.90 25.14
C PHE A 325 -10.50 3.54 24.04
N TYR A 326 -10.37 4.85 23.81
CA TYR A 326 -11.10 5.53 22.75
C TYR A 326 -10.82 4.94 21.36
N ARG A 327 -9.60 4.44 21.09
CA ARG A 327 -9.22 3.85 19.79
C ARG A 327 -10.06 2.62 19.48
N PHE A 328 -10.27 1.76 20.47
CA PHE A 328 -11.10 0.56 20.32
C PHE A 328 -12.57 0.89 19.98
N ASN A 329 -13.09 2.03 20.44
CA ASN A 329 -14.44 2.45 20.07
C ASN A 329 -14.57 2.78 18.57
N TYR A 330 -13.54 3.39 17.97
CA TYR A 330 -13.52 3.61 16.51
C TYR A 330 -13.45 2.29 15.75
N LEU A 331 -12.63 1.32 16.21
CA LEU A 331 -12.58 -0.01 15.60
C LEU A 331 -13.94 -0.71 15.59
N LYS A 332 -14.64 -0.69 16.73
CA LYS A 332 -16.01 -1.23 16.83
C LYS A 332 -16.98 -0.49 15.90
N GLN A 333 -16.86 0.82 15.76
CA GLN A 333 -17.73 1.61 14.90
C GLN A 333 -17.52 1.27 13.42
N GLU A 334 -16.27 1.19 12.96
CA GLU A 334 -15.97 0.84 11.57
C GLU A 334 -16.35 -0.60 11.24
N MET A 335 -16.12 -1.55 12.14
CA MET A 335 -16.58 -2.93 11.94
C MET A 335 -18.11 -2.99 11.79
N LYS A 336 -18.83 -2.17 12.57
CA LYS A 336 -20.29 -2.04 12.47
C LYS A 336 -20.72 -1.38 11.16
N ALA A 337 -19.99 -0.39 10.66
CA ALA A 337 -20.26 0.21 9.36
C ALA A 337 -20.07 -0.82 8.24
N LEU A 338 -18.97 -1.57 8.29
CA LEU A 338 -18.62 -2.59 7.30
C LEU A 338 -19.70 -3.66 7.16
N VAL A 339 -20.13 -4.31 8.25
CA VAL A 339 -21.14 -5.38 8.16
C VAL A 339 -22.53 -4.89 7.75
N LYS A 340 -22.84 -3.61 7.98
CA LYS A 340 -24.05 -2.99 7.44
C LYS A 340 -23.95 -2.80 5.92
N ALA A 341 -22.78 -2.40 5.45
CA ALA A 341 -22.51 -2.22 4.02
C ALA A 341 -22.50 -3.56 3.28
N TYR A 342 -21.85 -4.60 3.81
CA TYR A 342 -21.93 -5.96 3.26
C TYR A 342 -23.37 -6.48 3.17
N ARG A 343 -24.18 -6.22 4.20
CA ARG A 343 -25.61 -6.55 4.15
C ARG A 343 -26.33 -5.84 2.99
N ALA A 344 -26.01 -4.58 2.71
CA ALA A 344 -26.61 -3.83 1.61
C ALA A 344 -26.20 -4.39 0.24
N GLU A 345 -24.93 -4.78 0.07
CA GLU A 345 -24.46 -5.44 -1.16
C GLU A 345 -25.12 -6.81 -1.35
N ALA A 346 -25.20 -7.62 -0.29
CA ALA A 346 -25.92 -8.89 -0.32
C ALA A 346 -27.41 -8.70 -0.69
N GLN A 347 -28.04 -7.59 -0.30
CA GLN A 347 -29.42 -7.29 -0.73
C GLN A 347 -29.49 -6.98 -2.24
N TRP A 348 -28.53 -6.24 -2.80
CA TRP A 348 -28.46 -6.01 -4.25
C TRP A 348 -28.27 -7.32 -5.01
N PHE A 349 -27.35 -8.17 -4.55
CA PHE A 349 -27.14 -9.50 -5.10
C PHE A 349 -28.43 -10.33 -5.12
N ASN A 350 -29.09 -10.48 -3.97
CA ASN A 350 -30.29 -11.30 -3.83
C ASN A 350 -31.50 -10.78 -4.62
N THR A 351 -31.56 -9.48 -4.89
CA THR A 351 -32.66 -8.85 -5.65
C THR A 351 -32.36 -8.68 -7.14
N GLY A 352 -31.15 -9.05 -7.59
CA GLY A 352 -30.72 -8.79 -8.97
C GLY A 352 -30.56 -7.30 -9.29
N CYS A 353 -30.38 -6.45 -8.26
CA CYS A 353 -30.28 -5.01 -8.44
C CYS A 353 -28.89 -4.62 -8.94
N VAL A 354 -28.86 -3.85 -10.02
CA VAL A 354 -27.65 -3.15 -10.48
C VAL A 354 -27.92 -1.65 -10.33
N PRO A 355 -27.40 -1.01 -9.26
CA PRO A 355 -27.64 0.40 -8.98
C PRO A 355 -26.88 1.30 -9.96
N LYS A 356 -27.05 2.63 -9.82
CA LYS A 356 -26.15 3.59 -10.50
C LYS A 356 -24.75 3.52 -9.91
N LEU A 357 -23.73 3.93 -10.66
CA LEU A 357 -22.34 3.87 -10.21
C LEU A 357 -22.11 4.66 -8.93
N GLU A 358 -22.65 5.88 -8.82
CA GLU A 358 -22.47 6.69 -7.60
C GLU A 358 -23.17 6.05 -6.38
N GLU A 359 -24.34 5.44 -6.58
CA GLU A 359 -25.07 4.72 -5.52
C GLU A 359 -24.31 3.46 -5.07
N TYR A 360 -23.71 2.74 -6.03
CA TYR A 360 -22.82 1.62 -5.76
C TYR A 360 -21.62 2.06 -4.92
N LEU A 361 -20.89 3.08 -5.38
CA LEU A 361 -19.68 3.58 -4.73
C LEU A 361 -19.91 4.07 -3.30
N GLN A 362 -21.09 4.63 -2.98
CA GLN A 362 -21.39 5.03 -1.60
C GLN A 362 -21.34 3.87 -0.59
N ILE A 363 -21.69 2.66 -1.03
CA ILE A 363 -21.61 1.44 -0.20
C ILE A 363 -20.27 0.74 -0.41
N SER A 364 -19.84 0.62 -1.66
CA SER A 364 -18.72 -0.26 -2.02
C SER A 364 -17.36 0.29 -1.60
N LEU A 365 -17.25 1.60 -1.35
CA LEU A 365 -16.08 2.21 -0.70
C LEU A 365 -15.96 1.84 0.79
N ILE A 366 -17.07 1.50 1.45
CA ILE A 366 -17.07 0.98 2.83
C ILE A 366 -16.72 -0.52 2.80
N THR A 367 -17.31 -1.29 1.88
CA THR A 367 -17.06 -2.74 1.75
C THR A 367 -15.69 -3.08 1.19
N SER A 368 -14.96 -2.09 0.65
CA SER A 368 -13.52 -2.20 0.35
C SER A 368 -12.67 -2.34 1.63
N VAL A 369 -13.26 -2.24 2.83
CA VAL A 369 -12.59 -2.39 4.13
C VAL A 369 -11.58 -1.28 4.47
N TYR A 370 -11.24 -0.40 3.52
CA TYR A 370 -10.27 0.67 3.71
C TYR A 370 -10.49 1.56 4.96
N PRO A 371 -11.72 1.99 5.27
CA PRO A 371 -12.00 2.77 6.49
C PRO A 371 -11.65 1.99 7.77
N LEU A 372 -12.04 0.71 7.81
CA LEU A 372 -11.75 -0.17 8.93
C LEU A 372 -10.25 -0.41 9.08
N ILE A 373 -9.55 -0.77 7.99
CA ILE A 373 -8.12 -1.06 8.09
C ILE A 373 -7.29 0.16 8.45
N THR A 374 -7.67 1.37 8.00
CA THR A 374 -7.00 2.60 8.43
C THR A 374 -7.06 2.76 9.96
N VAL A 375 -8.21 2.47 10.58
CA VAL A 375 -8.37 2.50 12.03
C VAL A 375 -7.51 1.42 12.71
N ILE A 376 -7.40 0.23 12.13
CA ILE A 376 -6.53 -0.85 12.64
C ILE A 376 -5.05 -0.44 12.56
N GLU A 377 -4.62 0.14 11.43
CA GLU A 377 -3.26 0.60 11.18
C GLU A 377 -2.82 1.67 12.18
N TYR A 378 -3.74 2.51 12.63
CA TYR A 378 -3.45 3.57 13.62
C TYR A 378 -3.28 3.04 15.04
N MET A 379 -3.76 1.83 15.35
CA MET A 379 -3.68 1.25 16.70
C MET A 379 -2.24 1.18 17.21
N GLY A 380 -1.30 0.80 16.33
CA GLY A 380 0.12 0.61 16.66
C GLY A 380 1.01 1.83 16.46
N MET A 381 0.47 3.01 16.18
CA MET A 381 1.27 4.18 15.82
C MET A 381 1.76 5.03 17.02
N GLY A 382 1.58 4.55 18.25
CA GLY A 382 2.00 5.28 19.45
C GLY A 382 1.24 6.60 19.63
N GLU A 383 1.87 7.61 20.23
CA GLU A 383 1.21 8.87 20.63
C GLU A 383 0.82 9.78 19.46
N ILE A 384 1.36 9.57 18.26
CA ILE A 384 1.03 10.40 17.10
C ILE A 384 -0.42 10.18 16.64
N ALA A 385 -0.98 8.98 16.86
CA ALA A 385 -2.37 8.65 16.56
C ALA A 385 -3.29 9.14 17.69
N THR A 386 -3.50 10.45 17.75
CA THR A 386 -4.37 11.10 18.74
C THR A 386 -5.85 10.82 18.45
N LYS A 387 -6.73 11.19 19.37
CA LYS A 387 -8.18 11.07 19.16
C LYS A 387 -8.64 11.85 17.92
N GLU A 388 -8.11 13.05 17.73
CA GLU A 388 -8.40 13.90 16.56
C GLU A 388 -7.99 13.22 15.25
N ALA A 389 -6.92 12.43 15.25
CA ALA A 389 -6.53 11.65 14.08
C ALA A 389 -7.54 10.53 13.75
N PHE A 390 -8.11 9.86 14.76
CA PHE A 390 -9.18 8.88 14.55
C PHE A 390 -10.48 9.57 14.11
N GLU A 391 -10.84 10.71 14.69
CA GLU A 391 -12.00 11.52 14.26
C GLU A 391 -11.83 11.99 12.81
N TRP A 392 -10.63 12.43 12.43
CA TRP A 392 -10.30 12.77 11.05
C TRP A 392 -10.42 11.56 10.14
N ALA A 393 -9.82 10.41 10.47
CA ALA A 393 -9.85 9.23 9.61
C ALA A 393 -11.28 8.68 9.40
N THR A 394 -12.08 8.61 10.47
CA THR A 394 -13.47 8.11 10.42
C THR A 394 -14.46 9.10 9.80
N SER A 395 -14.04 10.35 9.54
CA SER A 395 -14.82 11.30 8.73
C SER A 395 -14.78 11.01 7.22
N LEU A 396 -14.05 9.97 6.79
CA LEU A 396 -13.80 9.60 5.39
C LEU A 396 -13.22 10.77 4.57
N PRO A 397 -12.04 11.30 4.96
CA PRO A 397 -11.35 12.36 4.24
C PRO A 397 -10.98 11.88 2.84
N LYS A 398 -10.70 12.83 1.95
CA LYS A 398 -10.50 12.57 0.52
C LYS A 398 -9.42 11.52 0.25
N ILE A 399 -8.34 11.47 1.03
CA ILE A 399 -7.29 10.45 0.90
C ILE A 399 -7.81 9.03 1.15
N ILE A 400 -8.64 8.82 2.19
CA ILE A 400 -9.23 7.51 2.49
C ILE A 400 -10.28 7.17 1.43
N ARG A 401 -11.15 8.12 1.05
CA ARG A 401 -12.12 7.90 -0.02
C ARG A 401 -11.45 7.52 -1.35
N SER A 402 -10.35 8.20 -1.70
CA SER A 402 -9.60 7.92 -2.93
C SER A 402 -8.89 6.57 -2.86
N SER A 403 -8.37 6.20 -1.69
CA SER A 403 -7.72 4.90 -1.51
C SER A 403 -8.72 3.74 -1.53
N SER A 404 -9.88 3.89 -0.89
CA SER A 404 -11.04 2.99 -1.05
C SER A 404 -11.46 2.84 -2.50
N MET A 405 -11.42 3.93 -3.27
CA MET A 405 -11.80 3.91 -4.68
C MET A 405 -10.77 3.16 -5.53
N ILE A 406 -9.47 3.32 -5.26
CA ILE A 406 -8.44 2.51 -5.92
C ILE A 406 -8.69 1.03 -5.66
N ASP A 407 -8.87 0.66 -4.39
CA ASP A 407 -9.15 -0.72 -3.97
C ASP A 407 -10.37 -1.31 -4.68
N ARG A 408 -11.53 -0.69 -4.49
CA ARG A 408 -12.79 -1.17 -5.05
C ARG A 408 -12.75 -1.27 -6.58
N LEU A 409 -12.23 -0.25 -7.26
CA LEU A 409 -12.21 -0.27 -8.73
C LEU A 409 -11.21 -1.28 -9.29
N MET A 410 -10.03 -1.41 -8.68
CA MET A 410 -9.03 -2.38 -9.13
C MET A 410 -9.50 -3.81 -8.89
N ASP A 411 -10.11 -4.09 -7.73
CA ASP A 411 -10.77 -5.37 -7.46
C ASP A 411 -11.83 -5.65 -8.53
N ASP A 412 -12.84 -4.78 -8.65
CA ASP A 412 -13.96 -5.00 -9.57
C ASP A 412 -13.51 -5.22 -11.01
N ILE A 413 -12.52 -4.47 -11.51
CA ILE A 413 -11.96 -4.64 -12.87
C ILE A 413 -11.32 -6.02 -13.05
N LYS A 414 -10.73 -6.59 -12.00
CA LYS A 414 -9.99 -7.86 -12.08
C LYS A 414 -10.84 -9.07 -11.72
N SER A 415 -11.88 -8.90 -10.90
CA SER A 415 -12.70 -9.99 -10.37
C SER A 415 -14.07 -10.12 -11.06
N TYR A 416 -14.62 -9.10 -11.73
CA TYR A 416 -16.03 -9.13 -12.20
C TYR A 416 -16.39 -10.34 -13.08
N LYS A 417 -15.49 -10.83 -13.95
CA LYS A 417 -15.78 -12.01 -14.79
C LYS A 417 -15.93 -13.28 -13.98
N PHE A 418 -15.16 -13.40 -12.90
CA PHE A 418 -15.26 -14.51 -11.98
C PHE A 418 -16.54 -14.38 -11.16
N GLU A 419 -16.84 -13.18 -10.64
CA GLU A 419 -18.05 -12.93 -9.85
C GLU A 419 -19.35 -13.12 -10.64
N GLN A 420 -19.37 -12.72 -11.92
CA GLN A 420 -20.50 -13.00 -12.81
C GLN A 420 -20.77 -14.50 -12.99
N LYS A 421 -19.74 -15.36 -13.01
CA LYS A 421 -19.93 -16.82 -13.11
C LYS A 421 -20.59 -17.40 -11.87
N ARG A 422 -20.47 -16.73 -10.72
CA ARG A 422 -21.08 -17.10 -9.45
C ARG A 422 -22.48 -16.51 -9.28
N GLY A 423 -22.93 -15.70 -10.24
CA GLY A 423 -24.24 -15.06 -10.26
C GLY A 423 -24.23 -13.63 -9.72
N HIS A 424 -23.07 -13.05 -9.41
CA HIS A 424 -22.99 -11.67 -8.92
C HIS A 424 -23.33 -10.67 -10.04
N VAL A 425 -24.26 -9.77 -9.76
CA VAL A 425 -24.86 -8.89 -10.79
C VAL A 425 -24.34 -7.47 -10.79
N ALA A 426 -23.77 -7.01 -9.66
CA ALA A 426 -23.34 -5.62 -9.48
C ALA A 426 -21.85 -5.56 -9.09
N SER A 427 -21.06 -4.92 -9.95
CA SER A 427 -19.72 -4.39 -9.67
C SER A 427 -19.64 -3.01 -10.32
N SER A 428 -18.58 -2.24 -10.06
CA SER A 428 -18.35 -0.96 -10.74
C SER A 428 -18.42 -1.10 -12.27
N VAL A 429 -17.93 -2.22 -12.82
CA VAL A 429 -17.97 -2.49 -14.27
C VAL A 429 -19.43 -2.60 -14.75
N GLN A 430 -20.26 -3.40 -14.09
CA GLN A 430 -21.66 -3.56 -14.48
C GLN A 430 -22.49 -2.30 -14.25
N CYS A 431 -22.26 -1.59 -13.14
CA CYS A 431 -22.91 -0.33 -12.84
C CYS A 431 -22.59 0.72 -13.92
N TYR A 432 -21.31 0.86 -14.29
CA TYR A 432 -20.87 1.79 -15.34
C TYR A 432 -21.47 1.43 -16.71
N MET A 433 -21.37 0.16 -17.12
CA MET A 433 -21.94 -0.32 -18.39
C MET A 433 -23.44 -0.05 -18.50
N LYS A 434 -24.19 -0.30 -17.41
CA LYS A 434 -25.64 -0.09 -17.37
C LYS A 434 -26.03 1.38 -17.40
N GLU A 435 -25.29 2.24 -16.70
CA GLU A 435 -25.61 3.66 -16.61
C GLU A 435 -25.27 4.44 -17.88
N TYR A 436 -24.13 4.12 -18.52
CA TYR A 436 -23.63 4.84 -19.69
C TYR A 436 -23.85 4.10 -21.02
N GLU A 437 -24.45 2.91 -20.99
CA GLU A 437 -24.73 2.07 -22.16
C GLU A 437 -23.48 1.77 -23.02
N VAL A 438 -22.34 1.53 -22.35
CA VAL A 438 -21.04 1.27 -22.98
C VAL A 438 -20.64 -0.21 -22.92
N SER A 439 -19.63 -0.56 -23.72
CA SER A 439 -19.02 -1.89 -23.68
C SER A 439 -18.23 -2.13 -22.39
N GLU A 440 -17.98 -3.41 -22.09
CA GLU A 440 -17.12 -3.86 -20.99
C GLU A 440 -15.71 -3.23 -21.06
N GLU A 441 -15.10 -3.24 -22.24
CA GLU A 441 -13.75 -2.69 -22.45
C GLU A 441 -13.70 -1.18 -22.16
N GLU A 442 -14.69 -0.44 -22.65
CA GLU A 442 -14.77 1.00 -22.41
C GLU A 442 -15.05 1.31 -20.92
N ALA A 443 -15.92 0.55 -20.27
CA ALA A 443 -16.16 0.68 -18.82
C ALA A 443 -14.88 0.44 -18.02
N CYS A 444 -14.14 -0.65 -18.26
CA CYS A 444 -12.88 -0.91 -17.58
C CYS A 444 -11.86 0.21 -17.80
N LYS A 445 -11.77 0.77 -19.02
CA LYS A 445 -10.87 1.87 -19.34
C LYS A 445 -11.24 3.16 -18.60
N GLU A 446 -12.52 3.51 -18.52
CA GLU A 446 -12.96 4.70 -17.79
C GLU A 446 -12.78 4.55 -16.27
N LEU A 447 -13.05 3.36 -15.72
CA LEU A 447 -12.77 3.06 -14.31
C LEU A 447 -11.26 3.11 -14.01
N GLN A 448 -10.40 2.66 -14.92
CA GLN A 448 -8.94 2.80 -14.77
C GLN A 448 -8.50 4.28 -14.72
N LYS A 449 -9.13 5.17 -15.51
CA LYS A 449 -8.87 6.62 -15.40
C LYS A 449 -9.33 7.18 -14.05
N MET A 450 -10.40 6.65 -13.47
CA MET A 450 -10.83 7.02 -12.11
C MET A 450 -9.78 6.60 -11.07
N VAL A 451 -9.18 5.41 -11.21
CA VAL A 451 -8.04 4.96 -10.38
C VAL A 451 -6.84 5.91 -10.51
N GLU A 452 -6.47 6.32 -11.73
CA GLU A 452 -5.39 7.30 -11.97
C GLU A 452 -5.72 8.66 -11.32
N GLY A 453 -6.97 9.11 -11.42
CA GLY A 453 -7.45 10.32 -10.76
C GLY A 453 -7.39 10.24 -9.22
N ALA A 454 -7.71 9.07 -8.66
CA ALA A 454 -7.64 8.80 -7.23
C ALA A 454 -6.20 8.91 -6.71
N TRP A 455 -5.22 8.40 -7.45
CA TRP A 455 -3.80 8.57 -7.11
C TRP A 455 -3.37 10.03 -7.07
N LYS A 456 -3.83 10.85 -8.04
CA LYS A 456 -3.58 12.30 -8.02
C LYS A 456 -4.21 12.99 -6.81
N ASP A 457 -5.38 12.50 -6.37
CA ASP A 457 -6.03 12.99 -5.16
C ASP A 457 -5.25 12.59 -3.89
N ILE A 458 -4.77 11.36 -3.80
CA ILE A 458 -3.88 10.92 -2.71
C ILE A 458 -2.61 11.78 -2.66
N ASN A 459 -1.96 11.98 -3.82
CA ASN A 459 -0.75 12.81 -3.91
C ASN A 459 -1.01 14.23 -3.37
N ASN A 460 -2.16 14.82 -3.72
CA ASN A 460 -2.53 16.15 -3.26
C ASN A 460 -2.74 16.21 -1.74
N GLU A 461 -3.44 15.24 -1.17
CA GLU A 461 -3.72 15.18 0.27
C GLU A 461 -2.46 14.91 1.11
N CYS A 462 -1.38 14.41 0.49
CA CYS A 462 -0.08 14.24 1.12
C CYS A 462 0.78 15.51 1.12
N LEU A 463 0.42 16.56 0.36
CA LEU A 463 1.19 17.80 0.33
C LEU A 463 0.91 18.67 1.56
N MET A 464 1.98 19.22 2.16
CA MET A 464 1.89 20.09 3.33
C MET A 464 1.30 21.47 2.98
N PRO A 465 0.53 22.09 3.91
CA PRO A 465 0.19 21.58 5.25
C PRO A 465 -0.88 20.48 5.24
N THR A 466 -0.69 19.44 6.04
CA THR A 466 -1.61 18.30 6.14
C THR A 466 -2.52 18.42 7.38
N PRO A 467 -3.75 17.85 7.35
CA PRO A 467 -4.70 17.94 8.47
C PRO A 467 -4.28 17.11 9.70
N VAL A 468 -3.42 16.12 9.48
CA VAL A 468 -2.84 15.25 10.50
C VAL A 468 -1.33 15.13 10.27
N PRO A 469 -0.52 14.73 11.27
CA PRO A 469 0.90 14.48 11.06
C PRO A 469 1.18 13.55 9.89
N PHE A 470 2.14 13.91 9.02
CA PHE A 470 2.48 13.16 7.80
C PHE A 470 2.70 11.65 8.00
N PRO A 471 3.33 11.16 9.09
CA PRO A 471 3.50 9.73 9.29
C PRO A 471 2.18 8.95 9.36
N LEU A 472 1.06 9.58 9.74
CA LEU A 472 -0.27 8.96 9.76
C LEU A 472 -0.88 8.82 8.36
N LEU A 473 -0.40 9.57 7.36
CA LEU A 473 -0.87 9.43 5.97
C LEU A 473 -0.22 8.24 5.27
N MET A 474 1.01 7.91 5.64
CA MET A 474 1.78 6.86 4.97
C MET A 474 1.17 5.45 5.01
N PRO A 475 0.51 4.99 6.08
CA PRO A 475 -0.14 3.69 6.11
C PRO A 475 -1.23 3.57 5.04
N ILE A 476 -2.05 4.62 4.91
CA ILE A 476 -3.12 4.74 3.90
C ILE A 476 -2.54 4.61 2.48
N VAL A 477 -1.44 5.33 2.21
CA VAL A 477 -0.73 5.29 0.92
C VAL A 477 -0.05 3.93 0.69
N ASN A 478 0.59 3.36 1.72
CA ASN A 478 1.24 2.06 1.63
C ASN A 478 0.24 0.95 1.36
N HIS A 479 -0.95 1.05 1.95
CA HIS A 479 -2.04 0.13 1.65
C HIS A 479 -2.45 0.21 0.17
N ALA A 480 -2.49 1.42 -0.42
CA ALA A 480 -2.89 1.59 -1.83
C ALA A 480 -1.86 0.96 -2.78
N ARG A 481 -0.58 0.97 -2.37
CA ARG A 481 0.51 0.28 -3.07
C ARG A 481 0.35 -1.25 -3.02
N ILE A 482 -0.20 -1.79 -1.93
CA ILE A 482 -0.49 -3.22 -1.82
C ILE A 482 -1.60 -3.60 -2.79
N ILE A 483 -2.67 -2.81 -2.87
CA ILE A 483 -3.76 -3.02 -3.81
C ILE A 483 -3.24 -3.07 -5.25
N GLU A 484 -2.37 -2.12 -5.63
CA GLU A 484 -1.74 -2.12 -6.95
C GLU A 484 -1.00 -3.44 -7.21
N VAL A 485 -0.26 -3.98 -6.23
CA VAL A 485 0.47 -5.26 -6.37
C VAL A 485 -0.46 -6.47 -6.44
N ILE A 486 -1.48 -6.52 -5.58
CA ILE A 486 -2.42 -7.65 -5.48
C ILE A 486 -3.25 -7.77 -6.75
N TYR A 487 -3.68 -6.64 -7.33
CA TYR A 487 -4.56 -6.62 -8.49
C TYR A 487 -3.86 -6.40 -9.84
N LEU A 488 -2.53 -6.27 -9.86
CA LEU A 488 -1.76 -6.03 -11.10
C LEU A 488 -2.04 -7.12 -12.15
N TYR A 489 -1.94 -8.39 -11.74
CA TYR A 489 -1.99 -9.56 -12.62
C TYR A 489 -3.28 -10.38 -12.57
N GLY A 490 -4.30 -9.88 -11.86
CA GLY A 490 -5.56 -10.60 -11.58
C GLY A 490 -5.95 -10.42 -10.13
N ASP A 491 -6.93 -11.17 -9.63
CA ASP A 491 -7.23 -11.20 -8.19
C ASP A 491 -6.18 -12.04 -7.45
N GLY A 492 -5.08 -11.38 -7.04
CA GLY A 492 -3.99 -12.02 -6.33
C GLY A 492 -4.31 -12.40 -4.88
N TYR A 493 -5.47 -12.01 -4.34
CA TYR A 493 -5.93 -12.40 -3.02
C TYR A 493 -6.66 -13.75 -3.10
N THR A 494 -7.69 -13.84 -3.95
CA THR A 494 -8.44 -15.08 -4.14
C THR A 494 -7.59 -16.12 -4.87
N GLU A 495 -6.86 -15.75 -5.92
CA GLU A 495 -6.02 -16.64 -6.73
C GLU A 495 -4.52 -16.39 -6.46
N SER A 496 -4.10 -16.60 -5.21
CA SER A 496 -2.75 -16.24 -4.74
C SER A 496 -1.60 -17.11 -5.28
N SER A 497 -1.90 -18.18 -6.03
CA SER A 497 -0.91 -19.18 -6.46
C SER A 497 0.16 -18.67 -7.45
N GLY A 498 -0.09 -17.54 -8.11
CA GLY A 498 0.82 -16.90 -9.06
C GLY A 498 1.77 -15.89 -8.41
N ARG A 499 1.77 -14.65 -8.91
CA ARG A 499 2.71 -13.60 -8.50
C ARG A 499 2.65 -13.27 -7.02
N THR A 500 1.47 -13.32 -6.39
CA THR A 500 1.33 -13.10 -4.94
C THR A 500 2.17 -14.10 -4.13
N LYS A 501 2.12 -15.39 -4.46
CA LYS A 501 2.94 -16.42 -3.81
C LYS A 501 4.44 -16.16 -3.98
N GLU A 502 4.88 -15.77 -5.17
CA GLU A 502 6.28 -15.40 -5.42
C GLU A 502 6.72 -14.22 -4.54
N ASN A 503 5.90 -13.18 -4.49
CA ASN A 503 6.15 -12.00 -3.66
C ASN A 503 6.26 -12.38 -2.18
N ILE A 504 5.31 -13.17 -1.67
CA ILE A 504 5.31 -13.67 -0.29
C ILE A 504 6.56 -14.50 0.00
N ALA A 505 6.92 -15.43 -0.88
CA ALA A 505 8.11 -16.26 -0.72
C ALA A 505 9.40 -15.41 -0.69
N SER A 506 9.50 -14.41 -1.56
CA SER A 506 10.66 -13.53 -1.64
C SER A 506 10.89 -12.71 -0.35
N LEU A 507 9.82 -12.42 0.40
CA LEU A 507 9.89 -11.67 1.65
C LEU A 507 10.04 -12.56 2.87
N LEU A 508 9.39 -13.73 2.89
CA LEU A 508 9.26 -14.57 4.08
C LEU A 508 10.07 -15.86 4.05
N ILE A 509 10.60 -16.28 2.90
CA ILE A 509 11.26 -17.58 2.76
C ILE A 509 12.70 -17.41 2.27
N ASP A 510 12.92 -16.58 1.25
CA ASP A 510 14.21 -16.52 0.54
C ASP A 510 15.12 -15.41 1.11
N PRO A 511 16.16 -15.75 1.91
CA PRO A 511 17.09 -14.75 2.43
C PRO A 511 18.08 -14.31 1.36
N PHE A 512 18.71 -13.15 1.57
CA PHE A 512 19.90 -12.78 0.83
C PHE A 512 21.12 -13.56 1.30
N VAL A 513 21.98 -13.92 0.35
CA VAL A 513 23.33 -14.38 0.66
C VAL A 513 24.18 -13.15 1.02
N ILE A 514 24.74 -13.17 2.23
CA ILE A 514 25.63 -12.12 2.77
C ILE A 514 26.96 -12.16 2.04
#